data_AF-A0A154PA65-F1
#
_entry.id   AF-A0A154PA65-F1
#
_cell.length_a   1.000
_cell.length_b   1.000
_cell.length_c   1.000
_cell.angle_alpha   90.00
_cell.angle_beta   90.00
_cell.angle_gamma   90.00
#
_symmetry.space_group_name_H-M   'P 1'
#
loop_
_entity.id
_entity.type
_entity.pdbx_description
1 polymer ?
#
loop_
_entity_poly.entity_id
_entity_poly.type
_entity_poly.pdbx_seq_one_letter_code
_entity_poly.pdbx_strand_id
1 'polypeptide(L)'
;MYQDLSKKDLLERCVGGYTQNANESFNSTVWRLAPKHLNYGINIIEIAAFIAASVFNEGYCVILKMMNILEITIGHECKSFADKYNAARVNRQECRSPVVVKKLTLLAEKNN
;
A
#
# COMPACT_ATOMS: atom_id res chain seq x y z
N MET A 1 6.01 20.64 23.91
CA MET A 1 5.33 19.59 23.11
C MET A 1 5.63 19.69 21.62
N TYR A 2 5.55 20.86 20.97
CA TYR A 2 5.82 20.96 19.51
C TYR A 2 7.29 20.95 19.09
N GLN A 3 8.23 21.27 19.99
CA GLN A 3 9.66 21.32 19.66
C GLN A 3 10.22 19.99 19.14
N ASP A 4 9.72 18.86 19.63
CA ASP A 4 10.15 17.53 19.15
C ASP A 4 9.62 17.19 17.75
N LEU A 5 8.45 17.73 17.38
CA LEU A 5 7.84 17.56 16.06
C LEU A 5 8.42 18.53 15.02
N SER A 6 9.10 19.59 15.46
CA SER A 6 9.74 20.59 14.59
C SER A 6 11.24 20.36 14.39
N LYS A 7 11.79 19.24 14.86
CA LYS A 7 13.21 18.94 14.66
C LYS A 7 13.49 18.70 13.17
N LYS A 8 14.59 19.29 12.70
CA LYS A 8 14.94 19.35 11.28
C LYS A 8 15.15 17.96 10.66
N ASP A 9 15.75 17.05 11.42
CA ASP A 9 15.94 15.64 11.08
C ASP A 9 14.61 14.89 10.88
N LEU A 10 13.59 15.21 11.69
CA LEU A 10 12.25 14.65 11.54
C LEU A 10 11.58 15.17 10.27
N LEU A 11 11.67 16.48 10.02
CA LEU A 11 11.08 17.12 8.84
C LEU A 11 11.75 16.68 7.53
N GLU A 12 13.06 16.50 7.53
CA GLU A 12 13.83 16.06 6.36
C GLU A 12 13.43 14.63 5.92
N ARG A 13 13.10 13.75 6.88
CA ARG A 13 12.52 12.43 6.61
C ARG A 13 11.11 12.50 6.00
N CYS A 14 10.31 13.48 6.41
CA CYS A 14 8.97 13.71 5.87
C CYS A 14 9.00 14.23 4.43
N VAL A 15 9.95 15.11 4.10
CA VAL A 15 10.10 15.69 2.75
C VAL A 15 10.41 14.63 1.70
N GLY A 16 11.21 13.62 2.06
CA GLY A 16 11.57 12.54 1.14
C GLY A 16 10.48 11.46 0.93
N GLY A 17 9.33 11.56 1.59
CA GLY A 17 8.26 10.56 1.48
C GLY A 17 8.64 9.18 2.05
N TYR A 18 9.73 9.11 2.82
CA TYR A 18 10.26 7.88 3.41
C TYR A 18 9.45 7.40 4.63
N THR A 19 8.41 8.12 5.01
CA THR A 19 7.51 7.81 6.13
C THR A 19 6.21 7.17 5.62
N GLN A 20 6.29 6.18 4.74
CA GLN A 20 5.15 5.29 4.53
C GLN A 20 4.98 4.43 5.79
N ASN A 21 4.05 4.82 6.65
CA ASN A 21 3.66 3.98 7.77
C ASN A 21 2.96 2.72 7.22
N ALA A 22 3.71 1.63 7.07
CA ALA A 22 3.18 0.36 6.58
C ALA A 22 1.96 -0.11 7.38
N ASN A 23 1.95 0.19 8.69
CA ASN A 23 0.84 -0.16 9.58
C ASN A 23 -0.43 0.62 9.24
N GLU A 24 -0.34 1.89 8.80
CA GLU A 24 -1.52 2.64 8.33
C GLU A 24 -2.08 2.04 7.04
N SER A 25 -1.22 1.67 6.10
CA SER A 25 -1.66 1.05 4.84
C SER A 25 -2.38 -0.28 5.08
N PHE A 26 -1.80 -1.14 5.92
CA PHE A 26 -2.41 -2.41 6.30
C PHE A 26 -3.74 -2.19 7.02
N ASN A 27 -3.74 -1.40 8.11
CA ASN A 27 -4.94 -1.15 8.91
C ASN A 27 -6.06 -0.51 8.09
N SER A 28 -5.75 0.43 7.19
CA SER A 28 -6.77 1.02 6.31
C SER A 28 -7.46 -0.03 5.43
N THR A 29 -6.72 -1.06 4.99
CA THR A 29 -7.29 -2.15 4.18
C THR A 29 -8.18 -3.05 5.03
N VAL A 30 -7.75 -3.40 6.25
CA VAL A 30 -8.58 -4.16 7.21
C VAL A 30 -9.89 -3.41 7.46
N TRP A 31 -9.83 -2.13 7.80
CA TRP A 31 -11.02 -1.33 8.11
C TRP A 31 -11.88 -0.99 6.89
N ARG A 32 -11.33 -1.10 5.67
CA ARG A 32 -12.13 -1.03 4.44
C ARG A 32 -12.95 -2.30 4.22
N LEU A 33 -12.44 -3.46 4.62
CA LEU A 33 -13.14 -4.75 4.53
C LEU A 33 -14.12 -4.96 5.68
N ALA A 34 -13.73 -4.54 6.89
CA ALA A 34 -14.55 -4.61 8.11
C ALA A 34 -14.60 -3.23 8.79
N PRO A 35 -15.46 -2.31 8.34
CA PRO A 35 -15.60 -0.97 8.92
C PRO A 35 -15.76 -0.96 10.44
N LYS A 36 -14.94 -0.14 11.13
CA LYS A 36 -14.91 -0.04 12.60
C LYS A 36 -16.24 0.30 13.27
N HIS A 37 -17.13 0.98 12.56
CA HIS A 37 -18.42 1.42 13.10
C HIS A 37 -19.49 0.32 13.04
N LEU A 38 -19.15 -0.86 12.50
CA LEU A 38 -20.02 -2.02 12.41
C LEU A 38 -19.48 -3.14 13.30
N ASN A 39 -20.40 -3.93 13.85
CA ASN A 39 -20.06 -5.09 14.68
C ASN A 39 -19.90 -6.32 13.81
N TYR A 40 -18.76 -7.01 13.95
CA TYR A 40 -18.43 -8.22 13.21
C TYR A 40 -18.01 -9.33 14.18
N GLY A 41 -18.32 -10.58 13.83
CA GLY A 41 -17.76 -11.73 14.53
C GLY A 41 -16.25 -11.87 14.28
N ILE A 42 -15.55 -12.53 15.19
CA ILE A 42 -14.08 -12.71 15.13
C ILE A 42 -13.63 -13.31 13.79
N ASN A 43 -14.38 -14.28 13.25
CA ASN A 43 -14.07 -14.92 11.98
C ASN A 43 -14.01 -13.92 10.80
N ILE A 44 -14.88 -12.90 10.79
CA ILE A 44 -14.90 -11.89 9.71
C ILE A 44 -13.68 -10.99 9.82
N ILE A 45 -13.30 -10.61 11.05
CA ILE A 45 -12.11 -9.79 11.29
C ILE A 45 -10.84 -10.55 10.90
N GLU A 46 -10.76 -11.84 11.23
CA GLU A 46 -9.65 -12.71 10.82
C GLU A 46 -9.53 -12.81 9.29
N ILE A 47 -10.64 -13.08 8.60
CA ILE A 47 -10.67 -13.11 7.12
C ILE A 47 -10.22 -11.78 6.54
N ALA A 48 -10.73 -10.65 7.06
CA ALA A 48 -10.34 -9.32 6.61
C ALA A 48 -8.83 -9.07 6.81
N ALA A 49 -8.26 -9.51 7.94
CA ALA A 49 -6.84 -9.42 8.22
C ALA A 49 -5.99 -10.26 7.25
N PHE A 50 -6.39 -11.51 6.97
CA PHE A 50 -5.70 -12.38 6.01
C PHE A 50 -5.73 -11.81 4.58
N ILE A 51 -6.89 -11.29 4.15
CA ILE A 51 -7.01 -10.64 2.84
C ILE A 51 -6.13 -9.39 2.79
N ALA A 52 -6.16 -8.55 3.83
CA ALA A 52 -5.35 -7.34 3.88
C ALA A 52 -3.84 -7.65 3.83
N ALA A 53 -3.38 -8.66 4.58
CA ALA A 53 -1.98 -9.09 4.57
C ALA A 53 -1.57 -9.61 3.19
N SER A 54 -2.43 -10.41 2.56
CA SER A 54 -2.18 -10.97 1.24
C SER A 54 -2.07 -9.89 0.16
N VAL A 55 -3.02 -8.94 0.15
CA VAL A 55 -3.01 -7.81 -0.78
C VAL A 55 -1.83 -6.89 -0.55
N PHE A 56 -1.39 -6.71 0.70
CA PHE A 56 -0.22 -5.90 1.02
C PHE A 56 1.07 -6.51 0.45
N ASN A 57 1.23 -7.83 0.57
CA ASN A 57 2.45 -8.53 0.15
C ASN A 57 2.50 -8.80 -1.36
N GLU A 58 1.41 -9.32 -1.93
CA GLU A 58 1.38 -9.82 -3.31
C GLU A 58 0.55 -8.95 -4.26
N GLY A 59 -0.23 -7.99 -3.73
CA GLY A 59 -1.14 -7.18 -4.53
C GLY A 59 -2.45 -7.91 -4.87
N TYR A 60 -3.14 -7.41 -5.89
CA TYR A 60 -4.50 -7.88 -6.24
C TYR A 60 -4.54 -9.25 -6.95
N CYS A 61 -3.39 -9.81 -7.33
CA CYS A 61 -3.34 -11.16 -7.91
C CYS A 61 -3.86 -12.22 -6.92
N VAL A 62 -3.71 -12.01 -5.61
CA VAL A 62 -4.23 -12.95 -4.60
C VAL A 62 -5.75 -12.98 -4.59
N ILE A 63 -6.40 -11.85 -4.86
CA ILE A 63 -7.87 -11.80 -4.97
C ILE A 63 -8.34 -12.68 -6.13
N LEU A 64 -7.64 -12.64 -7.27
CA LEU A 64 -7.93 -13.53 -8.40
C LEU A 64 -7.71 -15.01 -8.03
N LYS A 65 -6.63 -15.32 -7.31
CA LYS A 65 -6.37 -16.69 -6.80
C LYS A 65 -7.49 -17.16 -5.86
N MET A 66 -7.92 -16.31 -4.92
CA MET A 66 -9.03 -16.59 -3.99
C MET A 66 -10.34 -16.83 -4.73
N MET A 67 -10.67 -15.98 -5.71
CA MET A 67 -11.85 -16.16 -6.55
C MET A 67 -11.82 -17.52 -7.26
N ASN A 68 -10.69 -17.91 -7.82
CA ASN A 68 -10.54 -19.22 -8.46
C ASN A 68 -10.71 -20.39 -7.49
N ILE A 69 -10.16 -20.30 -6.26
CA ILE A 69 -10.32 -21.32 -5.21
C ILE A 69 -11.79 -21.44 -4.77
N LEU A 70 -12.52 -20.31 -4.75
CA LEU A 70 -13.94 -20.25 -4.45
C LEU A 70 -14.83 -20.57 -5.66
N GLU A 71 -14.24 -21.04 -6.76
CA GLU A 71 -14.94 -21.38 -8.01
C GLU A 71 -15.72 -20.21 -8.61
N ILE A 72 -15.28 -18.98 -8.35
CA ILE A 72 -15.85 -17.76 -8.92
C ILE A 72 -15.20 -17.51 -10.27
N THR A 73 -16.02 -17.47 -11.33
CA THR A 73 -15.57 -17.16 -12.69
C THR A 73 -14.93 -15.78 -12.77
N ILE A 74 -13.68 -15.74 -13.20
CA ILE A 74 -12.93 -14.49 -13.37
C ILE A 74 -13.22 -13.92 -14.77
N GLY A 75 -13.96 -12.81 -14.81
CA GLY A 75 -14.20 -12.07 -16.04
C GLY A 75 -12.96 -11.31 -16.53
N HIS A 76 -12.93 -11.01 -17.84
CA HIS A 76 -11.86 -10.22 -18.47
C HIS A 76 -11.60 -8.89 -17.75
N GLU A 77 -12.66 -8.15 -17.43
CA GLU A 77 -12.56 -6.86 -16.75
C GLU A 77 -11.98 -6.97 -15.33
N CYS A 78 -12.30 -8.05 -14.61
CA CYS A 78 -11.75 -8.31 -13.28
C CYS A 78 -10.23 -8.50 -13.34
N LYS A 79 -9.76 -9.31 -14.30
CA LYS A 79 -8.33 -9.53 -14.53
C LYS A 79 -7.63 -8.23 -14.97
N SER A 80 -8.20 -7.53 -15.95
CA SER A 80 -7.69 -6.25 -16.46
C SER A 80 -7.56 -5.21 -15.35
N PHE A 81 -8.55 -5.13 -14.46
CA PHE A 81 -8.50 -4.26 -13.28
C PHE A 81 -7.36 -4.64 -12.33
N ALA A 82 -7.24 -5.92 -11.98
CA ALA A 82 -6.19 -6.39 -11.06
C ALA A 82 -4.78 -6.12 -11.62
N ASP A 83 -4.58 -6.36 -12.91
CA ASP A 83 -3.30 -6.12 -13.60
C ASP A 83 -2.95 -4.62 -13.59
N LYS A 84 -3.89 -3.74 -13.97
CA LYS A 84 -3.71 -2.28 -13.94
C LYS A 84 -3.41 -1.78 -12.53
N TYR A 85 -4.16 -2.25 -11.53
CA TYR A 85 -3.97 -1.85 -10.14
C TYR A 85 -2.60 -2.28 -9.61
N ASN A 86 -2.16 -3.51 -9.92
CA ASN A 86 -0.86 -4.00 -9.50
C ASN A 86 0.30 -3.24 -10.19
N ALA A 87 0.17 -2.93 -11.48
CA ALA A 87 1.15 -2.12 -12.20
C ALA A 87 1.29 -0.71 -11.58
N ALA A 88 0.17 -0.06 -11.25
CA ALA A 88 0.18 1.24 -10.57
C ALA A 88 0.82 1.18 -9.18
N ARG A 89 0.62 0.09 -8.43
CA ARG A 89 1.25 -0.14 -7.13
C ARG A 89 2.77 -0.24 -7.24
N VAL A 90 3.26 -1.05 -8.18
CA VAL A 90 4.71 -1.23 -8.43
C VAL A 90 5.33 0.10 -8.86
N ASN A 91 4.72 0.80 -9.82
CA ASN A 91 5.21 2.11 -10.27
C ASN A 91 5.30 3.13 -9.13
N ARG A 92 4.28 3.19 -8.25
CA ARG A 92 4.31 4.07 -7.07
C ARG A 92 5.45 3.73 -6.12
N GLN A 93 5.77 2.45 -5.97
CA GLN A 93 6.86 2.00 -5.11
C GLN A 93 8.23 2.33 -5.73
N GLU A 94 8.39 2.18 -7.04
CA GLU A 94 9.60 2.58 -7.77
C GLU A 94 9.87 4.09 -7.68
N CYS A 95 8.84 4.91 -7.89
CA CYS A 95 8.91 6.38 -7.76
C CYS A 95 9.30 6.83 -6.34
N ARG A 96 8.96 6.04 -5.32
CA ARG A 96 9.28 6.31 -3.92
C ARG A 96 10.59 5.65 -3.48
N SER A 97 11.27 4.90 -4.35
CA SER A 97 12.51 4.25 -3.98
C SER A 97 13.59 5.30 -3.70
N PRO A 98 14.35 5.18 -2.59
CA PRO A 98 15.44 6.11 -2.27
C PRO A 98 16.48 6.20 -3.38
N VAL A 99 16.63 5.16 -4.21
CA VAL A 99 17.54 5.12 -5.35
C VAL A 99 17.11 6.10 -6.44
N VAL A 100 15.83 6.11 -6.80
CA VAL A 100 15.28 7.03 -7.80
C VAL A 100 15.29 8.46 -7.27
N VAL A 101 14.88 8.66 -6.02
CA VAL A 101 14.88 9.99 -5.38
C VAL A 101 16.31 10.55 -5.28
N LYS A 102 17.29 9.77 -4.80
CA LYS A 102 18.71 10.19 -4.75
C LYS A 102 19.28 10.49 -6.13
N LYS A 103 18.92 9.72 -7.15
CA LYS A 103 19.37 9.96 -8.53
C LYS A 103 18.81 11.27 -9.08
N LEU A 104 17.53 11.57 -8.79
CA LEU A 104 16.89 12.82 -9.19
C LEU A 104 17.47 14.05 -8.46
N THR A 105 17.76 13.95 -7.16
CA THR A 105 18.41 15.05 -6.43
C THR A 105 19.83 15.32 -6.91
N LEU A 106 20.63 14.27 -7.16
CA LEU A 106 21.99 14.42 -7.71
C LEU A 106 22.00 15.01 -9.12
N LEU A 107 20.97 14.75 -9.94
CA LEU A 107 20.83 15.35 -11.26
C LEU A 107 20.44 16.84 -11.17
N ALA A 108 19.60 17.21 -10.20
CA ALA A 108 19.23 18.62 -9.97
C ALA A 108 20.42 19.45 -9.45
N GLU A 109 21.28 18.87 -8.61
CA GLU A 109 22.49 19.52 -8.10
C GLU A 109 23.59 19.69 -9.15
N LYS A 110 23.63 18.83 -10.19
CA LYS A 110 24.59 18.94 -11.30
C LYS A 110 24.21 19.94 -12.39
N ASN A 111 22.95 20.36 -12.42
CA ASN A 111 22.40 21.28 -13.42
C ASN A 111 22.26 22.72 -12.90
N ASN A 112 22.89 23.02 -11.76
CA ASN A 112 22.95 24.32 -11.09
C ASN A 112 24.41 24.67 -10.80
#